data_AF-A0A9J6DV54-F1
#
_entry.id   AF-A0A9J6DV54-F1
#
_cell.length_a   1.000
_cell.length_b   1.000
_cell.length_c   1.000
_cell.angle_alpha   90.00
_cell.angle_beta   90.00
_cell.angle_gamma   90.00
#
_symmetry.space_group_name_H-M   'P 1'
#
loop_
_entity.id
_entity.type
_entity.pdbx_description
1 polymer ?
#
loop_
_entity_poly.entity_id
_entity_poly.type
_entity_poly.pdbx_seq_one_letter_code
_entity_poly.pdbx_strand_id
1 'polypeptide(L)'
;MFINSVCVCFLRMNVKDSYSWILPDRDPRVEGWVLIGSPVAVTTVLACYAYFVKIWGPRMMKNAKPFELRKTILCYNAAMVLANLAIATRVGYYAFVTGHYDLFLQGPDLSTRPTTMILLQVLRAIRCRKFPIAPMGFVVVPGAAAIVRVHRDGVFRAAQEVQPSERPARLPPRVRVFCTYFYITYGGFSIACFETVFNSSVHVIMYAYYFLAALGPEVQRHLWWKRYLTRLQLVQFIVMIVRNVCLVFTLGVPYFSLPLFMLSQCLIFFIQFLSFYIRSYKSNAVRLVKCGGSSQDEHWKVERVKAQ
;
A
#
# COMPACT_ATOMS: atom_id res chain seq x y z
N MET A 1 19.19 24.32 28.13
CA MET A 1 18.76 23.56 29.32
C MET A 1 18.01 22.26 28.97
N PHE A 2 17.10 22.24 27.98
CA PHE A 2 16.31 21.04 27.63
C PHE A 2 17.16 19.83 27.16
N ILE A 3 18.22 20.05 26.38
CA ILE A 3 19.06 18.98 25.81
C ILE A 3 19.88 18.25 26.89
N ASN A 4 20.41 18.97 27.88
CA ASN A 4 21.22 18.36 28.95
C ASN A 4 20.37 17.56 29.94
N SER A 5 19.13 17.96 30.20
CA SER A 5 18.20 17.16 31.02
C SER A 5 17.73 15.88 30.33
N VAL A 6 17.54 15.90 29.00
CA VAL A 6 17.16 14.69 28.23
C VAL A 6 18.30 13.68 28.17
N CYS A 7 19.55 14.12 27.97
CA CYS A 7 20.72 13.23 27.93
C CYS A 7 21.02 12.55 29.28
N VAL A 8 20.90 13.28 30.40
CA VAL A 8 21.14 12.72 31.75
C VAL A 8 20.02 11.76 32.16
N CYS A 9 18.77 12.01 31.72
CA CYS A 9 17.66 11.09 31.94
C CYS A 9 17.83 9.79 31.15
N PHE A 10 18.29 9.86 29.89
CA PHE A 10 18.55 8.70 29.04
C PHE A 10 19.58 7.72 29.62
N LEU A 11 20.60 8.23 30.34
CA LEU A 11 21.65 7.41 30.95
C LEU A 11 21.19 6.67 32.22
N ARG A 12 19.99 6.97 32.74
CA ARG A 12 19.45 6.41 33.99
C ARG A 12 18.18 5.57 33.82
N MET A 13 17.71 5.37 32.59
CA MET A 13 16.44 4.66 32.33
C MET A 13 16.63 3.15 32.28
N ASN A 14 15.79 2.42 33.04
CA ASN A 14 15.62 0.98 32.86
C ASN A 14 14.98 0.70 31.49
N VAL A 15 15.23 -0.48 30.92
CA VAL A 15 14.67 -0.88 29.61
C VAL A 15 13.14 -0.69 29.55
N LYS A 16 12.42 -0.99 30.65
CA LYS A 16 10.96 -0.80 30.75
C LYS A 16 10.55 0.68 30.70
N ASP A 17 11.33 1.56 31.31
CA ASP A 17 11.11 3.00 31.25
C ASP A 17 11.42 3.51 29.84
N SER A 18 12.42 2.97 29.14
CA SER A 18 12.68 3.37 27.74
C SER A 18 11.54 2.99 26.79
N TYR A 19 10.84 1.88 27.03
CA TYR A 19 9.72 1.45 26.21
C TYR A 19 8.47 2.34 26.37
N SER A 20 8.14 2.75 27.60
CA SER A 20 6.95 3.56 27.87
C SER A 20 6.99 4.97 27.28
N TRP A 21 8.19 5.48 26.98
CA TRP A 21 8.36 6.77 26.31
C TRP A 21 8.25 6.68 24.78
N ILE A 22 8.49 5.51 24.20
CA ILE A 22 8.51 5.30 22.74
C ILE A 22 7.17 4.77 22.24
N LEU A 23 6.53 3.86 22.96
CA LEU A 23 5.24 3.29 22.55
C LEU A 23 4.23 3.42 23.70
N PRO A 24 2.97 3.79 23.40
CA PRO A 24 1.93 3.74 24.40
C PRO A 24 1.65 2.30 24.82
N ASP A 25 0.89 2.13 25.89
CA ASP A 25 0.42 0.81 26.30
C ASP A 25 -0.48 0.16 25.24
N ARG A 26 -0.54 -1.18 25.28
CA ARG A 26 -1.39 -1.93 24.37
C ARG A 26 -2.86 -1.66 24.68
N ASP A 27 -3.66 -1.49 23.63
CA ASP A 27 -5.09 -1.30 23.74
C ASP A 27 -5.76 -2.60 24.22
N PRO A 28 -6.41 -2.61 25.41
CA PRO A 28 -7.03 -3.82 25.96
C PRO A 28 -8.22 -4.30 25.11
N ARG A 29 -8.85 -3.44 24.30
CA ARG A 29 -10.03 -3.79 23.49
C ARG A 29 -9.71 -4.77 22.36
N VAL A 30 -8.44 -4.86 21.97
CA VAL A 30 -7.97 -5.74 20.89
C VAL A 30 -7.23 -6.97 21.42
N GLU A 31 -7.25 -7.18 22.73
CA GLU A 31 -6.68 -8.36 23.36
C GLU A 31 -7.41 -9.63 22.87
N GLY A 32 -6.64 -10.71 22.69
CA GLY A 32 -7.15 -11.98 22.15
C GLY A 32 -7.46 -11.98 20.65
N TRP A 33 -7.31 -10.86 19.93
CA TRP A 33 -7.53 -10.86 18.48
C TRP A 33 -6.42 -11.64 17.76
N VAL A 34 -6.85 -12.51 16.84
CA VAL A 34 -5.96 -13.31 16.00
C VAL A 34 -4.95 -12.40 15.27
N LEU A 35 -3.67 -12.74 15.36
CA LEU A 35 -2.55 -11.99 14.77
C LEU A 35 -2.34 -10.57 15.34
N ILE A 36 -2.88 -10.25 16.52
CA ILE A 36 -2.60 -8.99 17.25
C ILE A 36 -1.81 -9.25 18.54
N GLY A 37 -1.93 -10.45 19.13
CA GLY A 37 -1.25 -10.79 20.39
C GLY A 37 0.29 -10.78 20.30
N SER A 38 0.86 -11.21 19.17
CA SER A 38 2.32 -11.32 19.02
C SER A 38 2.83 -10.77 17.68
N PRO A 39 3.86 -9.91 17.68
CA PRO A 39 4.49 -9.42 16.45
C PRO A 39 5.22 -10.54 15.71
N VAL A 40 5.63 -11.60 16.41
CA VAL A 40 6.30 -12.78 15.83
C VAL A 40 5.35 -13.49 14.88
N ALA A 41 4.10 -13.72 15.29
CA ALA A 41 3.11 -14.40 14.46
C ALA A 41 2.85 -13.64 13.14
N VAL A 42 2.72 -12.32 13.20
CA VAL A 42 2.57 -11.47 11.99
C VAL A 42 3.81 -11.57 11.10
N THR A 43 5.00 -11.48 11.69
CA THR A 43 6.26 -11.54 10.95
C THR A 43 6.47 -12.90 10.28
N THR A 44 6.15 -13.99 10.97
CA THR A 44 6.20 -15.36 10.44
C THR A 44 5.30 -15.51 9.23
N VAL A 45 4.02 -15.10 9.32
CA VAL A 45 3.12 -15.21 8.16
C VAL A 45 3.62 -14.37 6.99
N LEU A 46 4.13 -13.16 7.23
CA LEU A 46 4.69 -12.30 6.19
C LEU A 46 5.97 -12.89 5.55
N ALA A 47 6.79 -13.59 6.34
CA ALA A 47 7.98 -14.28 5.87
C ALA A 47 7.62 -15.50 5.02
N CYS A 48 6.70 -16.35 5.48
CA CYS A 48 6.17 -17.50 4.74
C CYS A 48 5.56 -17.05 3.40
N TYR A 49 4.71 -16.02 3.44
CA TYR A 49 4.12 -15.43 2.24
C TYR A 49 5.18 -14.89 1.28
N ALA A 50 6.19 -14.20 1.78
CA ALA A 50 7.27 -13.70 0.96
C ALA A 50 8.12 -14.80 0.32
N TYR A 51 8.40 -15.87 1.06
CA TYR A 51 9.07 -17.05 0.55
C TYR A 51 8.26 -17.67 -0.59
N PHE A 52 6.94 -17.82 -0.37
CA PHE A 52 6.01 -18.31 -1.38
C PHE A 52 6.08 -17.49 -2.67
N VAL A 53 5.93 -16.16 -2.60
CA VAL A 53 5.85 -15.31 -3.80
C VAL A 53 7.20 -15.12 -4.49
N LYS A 54 8.29 -14.99 -3.74
CA LYS A 54 9.60 -14.66 -4.33
C LYS A 54 10.40 -15.87 -4.77
N ILE A 55 10.17 -17.02 -4.16
CA ILE A 55 11.04 -18.19 -4.30
C ILE A 55 10.23 -19.39 -4.81
N TRP A 56 9.24 -19.85 -4.04
CA TRP A 56 8.54 -21.10 -4.32
C TRP A 56 7.62 -21.01 -5.55
N GLY A 57 6.76 -19.99 -5.62
CA GLY A 57 5.82 -19.75 -6.72
C GLY A 57 6.51 -19.66 -8.08
N PRO A 58 7.52 -18.78 -8.26
CA PRO A 58 8.28 -18.71 -9.51
C PRO A 58 8.97 -20.02 -9.87
N ARG A 59 9.47 -20.80 -8.88
CA ARG A 59 10.07 -22.12 -9.13
C ARG A 59 9.06 -23.11 -9.69
N MET A 60 7.84 -23.14 -9.17
CA MET A 60 6.77 -24.00 -9.69
C MET A 60 6.31 -23.57 -11.08
N MET A 61 6.35 -22.27 -11.37
CA MET A 61 5.87 -21.72 -12.64
C MET A 61 6.90 -21.77 -13.78
N LYS A 62 8.13 -22.25 -13.53
CA LYS A 62 9.20 -22.30 -14.57
C LYS A 62 8.78 -23.07 -15.82
N ASN A 63 8.04 -24.16 -15.64
CA ASN A 63 7.64 -25.07 -16.72
C ASN A 63 6.11 -25.09 -16.94
N ALA A 64 5.38 -24.16 -16.30
CA ALA A 64 3.93 -24.11 -16.36
C ALA A 64 3.48 -23.07 -17.39
N LYS A 65 2.40 -23.39 -18.13
CA LYS A 65 1.77 -22.42 -19.03
C LYS A 65 1.11 -21.29 -18.21
N PRO A 66 1.09 -20.06 -18.73
CA PRO A 66 0.37 -18.95 -18.09
C PRO A 66 -1.13 -19.25 -17.93
N PHE A 67 -1.67 -18.92 -16.77
CA PHE A 67 -3.10 -19.05 -16.49
C PHE A 67 -3.91 -17.90 -17.11
N GLU A 68 -5.03 -18.21 -17.75
CA GLU A 68 -5.98 -17.20 -18.20
C GLU A 68 -6.86 -16.75 -17.02
N LEU A 69 -6.47 -15.64 -16.38
CA LEU A 69 -7.14 -15.13 -15.18
C LEU A 69 -8.04 -13.92 -15.45
N ARG A 70 -8.43 -13.65 -16.71
CA ARG A 70 -9.13 -12.41 -17.07
C ARG A 70 -10.44 -12.22 -16.28
N LYS A 71 -11.30 -13.24 -16.25
CA LYS A 71 -12.56 -13.20 -15.47
C LYS A 71 -12.29 -13.03 -13.98
N THR A 72 -11.27 -13.71 -13.47
CA THR A 72 -10.83 -13.61 -12.06
C THR A 72 -10.37 -12.20 -11.71
N ILE A 73 -9.54 -11.57 -12.55
CA ILE A 73 -9.07 -10.19 -12.39
C ILE A 73 -10.24 -9.21 -12.44
N LEU A 74 -11.19 -9.44 -13.34
CA LEU A 74 -12.40 -8.61 -13.47
C LEU A 74 -13.24 -8.66 -12.19
N CYS A 75 -13.59 -9.87 -11.73
CA CYS A 75 -14.33 -10.09 -10.48
C CYS A 75 -13.58 -9.52 -9.28
N TYR A 76 -12.25 -9.71 -9.22
CA TYR A 76 -11.41 -9.16 -8.17
C TYR A 76 -11.47 -7.63 -8.14
N ASN A 77 -11.26 -6.95 -9.27
CA ASN A 77 -11.29 -5.49 -9.32
C ASN A 77 -12.68 -4.95 -8.97
N ALA A 78 -13.76 -5.57 -9.43
CA ALA A 78 -15.13 -5.21 -9.05
C ALA A 78 -15.36 -5.37 -7.54
N ALA A 79 -14.96 -6.51 -6.96
CA ALA A 79 -15.05 -6.74 -5.53
C ALA A 79 -14.21 -5.74 -4.72
N MET A 80 -13.05 -5.32 -5.25
CA MET A 80 -12.20 -4.31 -4.62
C MET A 80 -12.81 -2.91 -4.69
N VAL A 81 -13.52 -2.55 -5.76
CA VAL A 81 -14.29 -1.30 -5.82
C VAL A 81 -15.36 -1.29 -4.73
N LEU A 82 -16.20 -2.32 -4.68
CA LEU A 82 -17.26 -2.44 -3.68
C LEU A 82 -16.73 -2.45 -2.25
N ALA A 83 -15.64 -3.19 -2.01
CA ALA A 83 -15.02 -3.25 -0.70
C ALA A 83 -14.47 -1.88 -0.27
N ASN A 84 -13.75 -1.16 -1.13
CA ASN A 84 -13.24 0.16 -0.77
C ASN A 84 -14.35 1.20 -0.62
N LEU A 85 -15.41 1.11 -1.41
CA LEU A 85 -16.59 1.97 -1.25
C LEU A 85 -17.27 1.72 0.10
N ALA A 86 -17.47 0.46 0.48
CA ALA A 86 -18.02 0.09 1.79
C ALA A 86 -17.13 0.54 2.95
N ILE A 87 -15.81 0.50 2.80
CA ILE A 87 -14.86 0.98 3.81
C ILE A 87 -14.95 2.51 3.94
N ALA A 88 -14.86 3.23 2.83
CA ALA A 88 -14.89 4.68 2.82
C ALA A 88 -16.20 5.22 3.42
N THR A 89 -17.34 4.61 3.06
CA THR A 89 -18.66 4.99 3.59
C THR A 89 -18.82 4.64 5.06
N ARG A 90 -18.52 3.40 5.49
CA ARG A 90 -18.70 2.99 6.90
C ARG A 90 -17.74 3.72 7.83
N VAL A 91 -16.44 3.72 7.52
CA VAL A 91 -15.45 4.41 8.37
C VAL A 91 -15.70 5.91 8.32
N GLY A 92 -16.04 6.47 7.16
CA GLY A 92 -16.36 7.89 7.03
C GLY A 92 -17.55 8.31 7.88
N TYR A 93 -18.65 7.55 7.80
CA TYR A 93 -19.86 7.79 8.58
C TYR A 93 -19.60 7.62 10.09
N TYR A 94 -19.04 6.48 10.51
CA TYR A 94 -18.87 6.20 11.94
C TYR A 94 -17.81 7.06 12.62
N ALA A 95 -16.73 7.42 11.91
CA ALA A 95 -15.66 8.25 12.47
C ALA A 95 -16.04 9.74 12.47
N PHE A 96 -16.44 10.29 11.31
CA PHE A 96 -16.56 11.74 11.14
C PHE A 96 -17.98 12.28 11.33
N VAL A 97 -19.01 11.50 11.00
CA VAL A 97 -20.41 11.95 11.12
C VAL A 97 -20.95 11.65 12.51
N THR A 98 -20.91 10.38 12.94
CA THR A 98 -21.45 9.98 14.25
C THR A 98 -20.43 10.04 15.38
N GLY A 99 -19.15 9.81 15.06
CA GLY A 99 -18.05 9.82 16.02
C GLY A 99 -17.50 11.22 16.30
N HIS A 100 -17.86 12.20 15.47
CA HIS A 100 -17.38 13.58 15.54
C HIS A 100 -15.85 13.71 15.62
N TYR A 101 -15.11 12.84 14.92
CA TYR A 101 -13.66 12.94 14.86
C TYR A 101 -13.21 14.14 14.04
N ASP A 102 -12.12 14.77 14.46
CA ASP A 102 -11.50 15.84 13.70
C ASP A 102 -10.77 15.28 12.47
N LEU A 103 -10.97 15.90 11.31
CA LEU A 103 -10.34 15.44 10.06
C LEU A 103 -8.79 15.54 10.13
N PHE A 104 -8.29 16.62 10.73
CA PHE A 104 -6.86 16.95 10.71
C PHE A 104 -6.13 16.65 12.01
N LEU A 105 -6.71 16.98 13.18
CA LEU A 105 -6.06 16.84 14.49
C LEU A 105 -6.79 15.81 15.38
N GLN A 106 -6.96 14.58 14.90
CA GLN A 106 -7.53 13.50 15.72
C GLN A 106 -6.43 12.80 16.53
N GLY A 107 -6.57 12.82 17.85
CA GLY A 107 -5.77 12.00 18.77
C GLY A 107 -6.31 10.57 18.94
N PRO A 108 -5.63 9.73 19.73
CA PRO A 108 -6.06 8.36 20.02
C PRO A 108 -7.33 8.34 20.89
N ASP A 109 -8.40 7.70 20.40
CA ASP A 109 -9.64 7.47 21.15
C ASP A 109 -9.70 6.06 21.78
N LEU A 110 -9.38 5.95 23.06
CA LEU A 110 -9.47 4.68 23.81
C LEU A 110 -10.85 4.41 24.42
N SER A 111 -11.86 5.26 24.16
CA SER A 111 -13.19 5.10 24.75
C SER A 111 -13.92 3.85 24.27
N THR A 112 -14.79 3.30 25.12
CA THR A 112 -15.63 2.12 24.82
C THR A 112 -17.01 2.51 24.30
N ARG A 113 -17.15 3.72 23.75
CA ARG A 113 -18.39 4.21 23.14
C ARG A 113 -18.85 3.27 22.01
N PRO A 114 -20.17 3.09 21.80
CA PRO A 114 -20.67 2.15 20.79
C PRO A 114 -20.15 2.48 19.38
N THR A 115 -20.04 3.77 19.04
CA THR A 115 -19.47 4.25 17.77
C THR A 115 -18.00 3.82 17.60
N THR A 116 -17.19 4.03 18.63
CA THR A 116 -15.77 3.67 18.65
C THR A 116 -15.56 2.15 18.56
N MET A 117 -16.42 1.37 19.23
CA MET A 117 -16.36 -0.10 19.18
C MET A 117 -16.81 -0.66 17.82
N ILE A 118 -17.85 -0.09 17.20
CA ILE A 118 -18.27 -0.46 15.83
C ILE A 118 -17.13 -0.17 14.86
N LEU A 119 -16.49 0.99 14.97
CA LEU A 119 -15.37 1.39 14.13
C LEU A 119 -14.19 0.41 14.27
N LEU A 120 -13.89 0.00 15.50
CA LEU A 120 -12.86 -0.98 15.82
C LEU A 120 -13.19 -2.35 15.19
N GLN A 121 -14.44 -2.79 15.23
CA GLN A 121 -14.91 -4.02 14.56
C GLN A 121 -14.86 -3.93 13.04
N VAL A 122 -15.22 -2.78 12.45
CA VAL A 122 -15.10 -2.55 11.01
C VAL A 122 -13.63 -2.63 10.59
N LEU A 123 -12.71 -2.03 11.34
CA LEU A 123 -11.27 -2.11 11.10
C LEU A 123 -10.73 -3.53 11.28
N ARG A 124 -11.25 -4.30 12.24
CA ARG A 124 -10.98 -5.74 12.36
C ARG A 124 -11.36 -6.48 11.09
N ALA A 125 -12.57 -6.27 10.60
CA ALA A 125 -13.05 -6.89 9.37
C ALA A 125 -12.19 -6.50 8.16
N ILE A 126 -11.76 -5.23 8.08
CA ILE A 126 -10.86 -4.74 7.03
C ILE A 126 -9.49 -5.45 7.10
N ARG A 127 -8.92 -5.61 8.30
CA ARG A 127 -7.66 -6.34 8.50
C ARG A 127 -7.82 -7.80 8.09
N CYS A 128 -8.83 -8.48 8.63
CA CYS A 128 -9.14 -9.89 8.32
C CYS A 128 -9.49 -10.11 6.85
N ARG A 129 -9.92 -9.08 6.12
CA ARG A 129 -10.18 -9.12 4.68
C ARG A 129 -8.93 -8.79 3.85
N LYS A 130 -8.13 -7.78 4.24
CA LYS A 130 -6.87 -7.42 3.56
C LYS A 130 -5.80 -8.51 3.72
N PHE A 131 -5.83 -9.30 4.80
CA PHE A 131 -4.85 -10.36 5.08
C PHE A 131 -4.93 -11.60 4.16
N PRO A 132 -6.12 -12.14 3.80
CA PRO A 132 -6.30 -13.19 2.79
C PRO A 132 -6.49 -12.66 1.37
N ILE A 133 -7.03 -11.44 1.18
CA ILE A 133 -7.22 -10.86 -0.16
C ILE A 133 -5.93 -10.25 -0.71
N ALA A 134 -4.99 -9.79 0.12
CA ALA A 134 -3.65 -9.44 -0.37
C ALA A 134 -3.00 -10.64 -1.09
N PRO A 135 -2.86 -11.84 -0.49
CA PRO A 135 -2.32 -12.99 -1.19
C PRO A 135 -3.09 -13.34 -2.47
N MET A 136 -4.43 -13.28 -2.49
CA MET A 136 -5.20 -13.49 -3.74
C MET A 136 -4.94 -12.41 -4.79
N GLY A 137 -5.00 -11.14 -4.40
CA GLY A 137 -4.67 -10.01 -5.27
C GLY A 137 -3.21 -10.04 -5.72
N PHE A 138 -2.31 -10.74 -5.03
CA PHE A 138 -0.90 -10.84 -5.40
C PHE A 138 -0.51 -12.15 -6.10
N VAL A 139 -1.25 -13.24 -5.90
CA VAL A 139 -1.19 -14.41 -6.79
C VAL A 139 -1.75 -13.99 -8.15
N VAL A 140 -2.82 -13.19 -8.13
CA VAL A 140 -3.45 -12.67 -9.34
C VAL A 140 -2.68 -11.49 -9.94
N VAL A 141 -2.03 -10.58 -9.20
CA VAL A 141 -1.39 -9.37 -9.80
C VAL A 141 0.07 -9.56 -10.22
N PRO A 142 0.99 -10.20 -9.48
CA PRO A 142 2.24 -10.72 -10.04
C PRO A 142 2.04 -11.78 -11.11
N GLY A 143 1.05 -12.68 -10.95
CA GLY A 143 0.61 -13.56 -12.02
C GLY A 143 0.14 -12.77 -13.23
N ALA A 144 -0.75 -11.79 -13.05
CA ALA A 144 -1.21 -10.90 -14.12
C ALA A 144 -0.13 -9.96 -14.64
N ALA A 145 0.82 -9.48 -13.84
CA ALA A 145 1.89 -8.59 -14.31
C ALA A 145 2.96 -9.38 -15.07
N ALA A 146 3.14 -10.67 -14.74
CA ALA A 146 3.90 -11.63 -15.54
C ALA A 146 3.08 -12.24 -16.70
N ILE A 147 1.78 -11.96 -16.82
CA ILE A 147 0.88 -12.49 -17.88
C ILE A 147 0.33 -11.37 -18.78
N VAL A 148 0.44 -10.12 -18.37
CA VAL A 148 -0.15 -8.96 -19.05
C VAL A 148 0.98 -8.02 -19.46
N ARG A 149 1.74 -8.45 -20.47
CA ARG A 149 1.90 -7.54 -21.61
C ARG A 149 0.62 -7.67 -22.42
N VAL A 150 -0.28 -6.69 -22.30
CA VAL A 150 -1.19 -6.39 -23.42
C VAL A 150 -0.27 -5.86 -24.52
N HIS A 151 0.35 -6.77 -25.29
CA HIS A 151 0.80 -6.38 -26.61
C HIS A 151 -0.44 -6.28 -27.49
N ARG A 152 -0.42 -5.30 -28.37
CA ARG A 152 -1.46 -4.72 -29.25
C ARG A 152 -2.46 -5.68 -29.95
N ASP A 153 -2.31 -7.00 -29.81
CA ASP A 153 -2.88 -8.01 -30.71
C ASP A 153 -3.84 -9.00 -30.01
N GLY A 154 -4.25 -8.75 -28.75
CA GLY A 154 -5.31 -9.52 -28.09
C GLY A 154 -4.95 -10.96 -27.67
N VAL A 155 -3.69 -11.39 -27.84
CA VAL A 155 -3.20 -12.69 -27.40
C VAL A 155 -2.47 -12.56 -26.06
N PHE A 156 -3.06 -13.12 -24.99
CA PHE A 156 -2.44 -13.20 -23.67
C PHE A 156 -1.34 -14.27 -23.68
N ARG A 157 -0.08 -13.85 -23.85
CA ARG A 157 1.08 -14.75 -23.64
C ARG A 157 1.78 -14.39 -22.33
N ALA A 158 2.21 -15.42 -21.60
CA ALA A 158 3.12 -15.29 -20.46
C ALA A 158 4.24 -14.33 -20.85
N ALA A 159 4.35 -13.23 -20.13
CA ALA A 159 5.58 -12.47 -20.09
C ALA A 159 6.61 -13.31 -19.32
N GLN A 160 7.25 -14.23 -20.02
CA GLN A 160 8.59 -14.64 -19.68
C GLN A 160 9.47 -13.39 -19.88
N GLU A 161 10.12 -12.97 -18.79
CA GLU A 161 10.99 -11.80 -18.66
C GLU A 161 10.32 -10.41 -18.69
N VAL A 162 9.80 -10.01 -17.52
CA VAL A 162 9.74 -8.58 -17.16
C VAL A 162 11.18 -8.06 -17.05
N GLN A 163 11.58 -7.20 -17.99
CA GLN A 163 12.79 -6.39 -17.83
C GLN A 163 12.74 -5.66 -16.48
N PRO A 164 13.86 -5.54 -15.74
CA PRO A 164 13.90 -4.93 -14.40
C PRO A 164 13.31 -3.52 -14.30
N SER A 165 13.13 -2.83 -15.42
CA SER A 165 12.68 -1.43 -15.58
C SER A 165 11.19 -1.19 -15.35
N GLU A 166 10.32 -2.20 -15.51
CA GLU A 166 8.86 -2.04 -15.42
C GLU A 166 8.24 -2.47 -14.08
N ARG A 167 9.05 -2.90 -13.10
CA ARG A 167 8.53 -3.19 -11.75
C ARG A 167 8.04 -1.88 -11.14
N PRO A 168 6.71 -1.65 -10.96
CA PRO A 168 6.27 -0.53 -10.14
C PRO A 168 6.91 -0.74 -8.78
N ALA A 169 7.65 0.25 -8.30
CA ALA A 169 8.25 0.23 -6.98
C ALA A 169 7.10 0.03 -5.99
N ARG A 170 6.90 -1.22 -5.58
CA ARG A 170 5.87 -1.63 -4.65
C ARG A 170 6.65 -2.16 -3.47
N LEU A 171 6.58 -1.44 -2.35
CA LEU A 171 7.11 -1.90 -1.08
C LEU A 171 6.73 -3.37 -0.88
N PRO A 172 7.64 -4.24 -0.40
CA PRO A 172 7.23 -5.59 -0.04
C PRO A 172 6.02 -5.45 0.91
N PRO A 173 4.90 -6.18 0.66
CA PRO A 173 3.64 -6.08 1.42
C PRO A 173 3.80 -6.16 2.95
N ARG A 174 4.96 -6.63 3.38
CA ARG A 174 5.48 -6.73 4.74
C ARG A 174 5.30 -5.44 5.55
N VAL A 175 5.62 -4.28 5.00
CA VAL A 175 5.62 -3.02 5.78
C VAL A 175 4.18 -2.62 6.14
N ARG A 176 3.26 -2.57 5.17
CA ARG A 176 1.87 -2.12 5.42
C ARG A 176 1.12 -2.95 6.47
N VAL A 177 1.31 -4.28 6.44
CA VAL A 177 0.63 -5.19 7.38
C VAL A 177 1.20 -5.03 8.79
N PHE A 178 2.53 -4.93 8.90
CA PHE A 178 3.20 -4.61 10.15
C PHE A 178 2.74 -3.26 10.69
N CYS A 179 2.57 -2.27 9.82
CA CYS A 179 2.15 -0.95 10.25
C CYS A 179 0.72 -0.90 10.79
N THR A 180 -0.19 -1.58 10.09
CA THR A 180 -1.59 -1.70 10.54
C THR A 180 -1.68 -2.49 11.85
N TYR A 181 -0.76 -3.43 12.10
CA TYR A 181 -0.63 -4.10 13.39
C TYR A 181 -0.30 -3.09 14.51
N PHE A 182 0.75 -2.29 14.36
CA PHE A 182 1.13 -1.30 15.39
C PHE A 182 -0.05 -0.39 15.75
N TYR A 183 -0.74 0.14 14.75
CA TYR A 183 -1.83 1.08 14.96
C TYR A 183 -3.03 0.50 15.72
N ILE A 184 -3.38 -0.74 15.45
CA ILE A 184 -4.50 -1.39 16.13
C ILE A 184 -4.07 -1.82 17.53
N THR A 185 -2.85 -2.35 17.68
CA THR A 185 -2.31 -2.81 18.97
C THR A 185 -2.15 -1.68 19.99
N TYR A 186 -1.84 -0.46 19.54
CA TYR A 186 -1.46 0.67 20.39
C TYR A 186 -2.49 1.82 20.39
N GLY A 187 -3.75 1.53 20.07
CA GLY A 187 -4.85 2.50 20.19
C GLY A 187 -4.89 3.62 19.12
N GLY A 188 -4.02 3.55 18.11
CA GLY A 188 -3.94 4.52 17.01
C GLY A 188 -5.04 4.39 15.94
N PHE A 189 -6.01 3.50 16.09
CA PHE A 189 -7.03 3.22 15.06
C PHE A 189 -7.83 4.48 14.66
N SER A 190 -8.14 5.36 15.61
CA SER A 190 -8.84 6.64 15.40
C SER A 190 -8.03 7.60 14.55
N ILE A 191 -6.73 7.71 14.83
CA ILE A 191 -5.76 8.47 14.03
C ILE A 191 -5.78 7.96 12.58
N ALA A 192 -5.77 6.64 12.39
CA ALA A 192 -5.73 5.97 11.09
C ALA A 192 -7.06 6.00 10.29
N CYS A 193 -8.16 6.48 10.88
CA CYS A 193 -9.46 6.51 10.20
C CYS A 193 -9.45 7.46 9.00
N PHE A 194 -8.81 8.62 9.12
CA PHE A 194 -8.63 9.56 8.02
C PHE A 194 -7.86 8.93 6.87
N GLU A 195 -6.69 8.34 7.14
CA GLU A 195 -5.88 7.65 6.13
C GLU A 195 -6.68 6.52 5.47
N THR A 196 -7.46 5.79 6.26
CA THR A 196 -8.27 4.67 5.76
C THR A 196 -9.34 5.14 4.79
N VAL A 197 -10.11 6.18 5.14
CA VAL A 197 -11.16 6.73 4.28
C VAL A 197 -10.57 7.37 3.03
N PHE A 198 -9.52 8.18 3.19
CA PHE A 198 -8.90 8.89 2.08
C PHE A 198 -8.21 7.93 1.12
N ASN A 199 -7.52 6.90 1.64
CA ASN A 199 -6.96 5.83 0.82
C ASN A 199 -8.05 5.03 0.10
N SER A 200 -9.07 4.55 0.81
CA SER A 200 -10.13 3.76 0.19
C SER A 200 -10.87 4.56 -0.90
N SER A 201 -11.06 5.86 -0.73
CA SER A 201 -11.68 6.73 -1.74
C SER A 201 -10.86 6.78 -3.04
N VAL A 202 -9.53 6.99 -2.96
CA VAL A 202 -8.65 6.95 -4.15
C VAL A 202 -8.58 5.54 -4.74
N HIS A 203 -8.61 4.51 -3.90
CA HIS A 203 -8.61 3.12 -4.34
C HIS A 203 -9.90 2.72 -5.08
N VAL A 204 -11.06 3.29 -4.76
CA VAL A 204 -12.29 3.11 -5.58
C VAL A 204 -12.01 3.51 -7.03
N ILE A 205 -11.44 4.69 -7.24
CA ILE A 205 -11.14 5.23 -8.58
C ILE A 205 -10.07 4.38 -9.28
N MET A 206 -9.00 4.01 -8.56
CA MET A 206 -7.91 3.19 -9.10
C MET A 206 -8.40 1.79 -9.52
N TYR A 207 -9.18 1.10 -8.67
CA TYR A 207 -9.70 -0.23 -9.01
C TYR A 207 -10.79 -0.18 -10.07
N ALA A 208 -11.57 0.89 -10.14
CA ALA A 208 -12.49 1.12 -11.25
C ALA A 208 -11.72 1.24 -12.58
N TYR A 209 -10.61 1.97 -12.62
CA TYR A 209 -9.74 2.02 -13.80
C TYR A 209 -9.21 0.63 -14.18
N TYR A 210 -8.74 -0.17 -13.21
CA TYR A 210 -8.25 -1.52 -13.50
C TYR A 210 -9.35 -2.49 -13.95
N PHE A 211 -10.57 -2.33 -13.44
CA PHE A 211 -11.74 -3.05 -13.92
C PHE A 211 -12.00 -2.72 -15.39
N LEU A 212 -12.09 -1.43 -15.73
CA LEU A 212 -12.30 -0.98 -17.11
C LEU A 212 -11.17 -1.43 -18.04
N ALA A 213 -9.92 -1.38 -17.59
CA ALA A 213 -8.78 -1.84 -18.36
C ALA A 213 -8.83 -3.36 -18.64
N ALA A 214 -9.48 -4.16 -17.78
CA ALA A 214 -9.64 -5.60 -17.98
C ALA A 214 -10.78 -5.98 -18.94
N LEU A 215 -11.68 -5.04 -19.27
CA LEU A 215 -12.80 -5.28 -20.19
C LEU A 215 -12.38 -5.46 -21.65
N GLY A 216 -11.17 -5.03 -22.03
CA GLY A 216 -10.58 -5.34 -23.33
C GLY A 216 -9.97 -4.12 -24.04
N PRO A 217 -9.42 -4.33 -25.24
CA PRO A 217 -8.69 -3.30 -25.97
C PRO A 217 -9.57 -2.13 -26.44
N GLU A 218 -10.87 -2.35 -26.68
CA GLU A 218 -11.80 -1.26 -27.07
C GLU A 218 -11.99 -0.23 -25.95
N VAL A 219 -12.16 -0.69 -24.72
CA VAL A 219 -12.30 0.18 -23.54
C VAL A 219 -10.96 0.84 -23.22
N GLN A 220 -9.85 0.12 -23.34
CA GLN A 220 -8.51 0.66 -23.07
C GLN A 220 -8.15 1.90 -23.91
N ARG A 221 -8.64 1.99 -25.15
CA ARG A 221 -8.42 3.19 -26.00
C ARG A 221 -8.99 4.48 -25.36
N HIS A 222 -10.06 4.36 -24.60
CA HIS A 222 -10.72 5.49 -23.94
C HIS A 222 -10.07 5.86 -22.59
N LEU A 223 -9.09 5.09 -22.10
CA LEU A 223 -8.45 5.26 -20.79
C LEU A 223 -7.24 6.22 -20.81
N TRP A 224 -7.37 7.38 -21.46
CA TRP A 224 -6.32 8.40 -21.59
C TRP A 224 -5.90 9.07 -20.27
N TRP A 225 -6.71 8.92 -19.21
CA TRP A 225 -6.56 9.65 -17.95
C TRP A 225 -5.69 8.92 -16.90
N LYS A 226 -4.98 7.85 -17.28
CA LYS A 226 -4.04 7.11 -16.42
C LYS A 226 -3.03 8.00 -15.68
N ARG A 227 -2.54 9.04 -16.36
CA ARG A 227 -1.61 10.03 -15.78
C ARG A 227 -2.23 10.78 -14.60
N TYR A 228 -3.52 11.11 -14.66
CA TYR A 228 -4.24 11.82 -13.61
C TYR A 228 -4.47 10.93 -12.39
N LEU A 229 -4.67 9.63 -12.58
CA LEU A 229 -4.74 8.67 -11.47
C LEU A 229 -3.44 8.64 -10.65
N THR A 230 -2.30 8.60 -11.33
CA THR A 230 -1.00 8.58 -10.62
C THR A 230 -0.75 9.91 -9.91
N ARG A 231 -1.16 11.04 -10.52
CA ARG A 231 -1.11 12.37 -9.87
C ARG A 231 -2.02 12.44 -8.64
N LEU A 232 -3.24 11.89 -8.72
CA LEU A 232 -4.18 11.83 -7.61
C LEU A 232 -3.59 11.06 -6.42
N GLN A 233 -2.93 9.93 -6.67
CA GLN A 233 -2.24 9.15 -5.63
C GLN A 233 -1.06 9.91 -5.00
N LEU A 234 -0.30 10.68 -5.79
CA LEU A 234 0.78 11.52 -5.26
C LEU A 234 0.24 12.66 -4.38
N VAL A 235 -0.82 13.34 -4.84
CA VAL A 235 -1.50 14.38 -4.05
C VAL A 235 -2.04 13.80 -2.75
N GLN A 236 -2.62 12.58 -2.81
CA GLN A 236 -3.09 11.88 -1.62
C GLN A 236 -1.99 11.72 -0.57
N PHE A 237 -0.79 11.26 -0.98
CA PHE A 237 0.33 11.10 -0.05
C PHE A 237 0.84 12.42 0.51
N ILE A 238 0.84 13.51 -0.27
CA ILE A 238 1.22 14.84 0.23
C ILE A 238 0.29 15.28 1.36
N VAL A 239 -1.03 15.18 1.15
CA VAL A 239 -2.03 15.53 2.18
C VAL A 239 -1.83 14.68 3.44
N MET A 240 -1.59 13.38 3.28
CA MET A 240 -1.31 12.47 4.40
C MET A 240 -0.01 12.81 5.12
N ILE A 241 1.05 13.18 4.41
CA ILE A 241 2.34 13.58 5.00
C ILE A 241 2.15 14.84 5.84
N VAL A 242 1.50 15.88 5.30
CA VAL A 242 1.26 17.14 6.02
C VAL A 242 0.47 16.88 7.31
N ARG A 243 -0.63 16.12 7.22
CA ARG A 243 -1.43 15.75 8.41
C ARG A 243 -0.58 15.02 9.46
N ASN A 244 0.20 14.02 9.05
CA ASN A 244 1.01 13.24 10.00
C ASN A 244 2.13 14.07 10.62
N VAL A 245 2.73 15.00 9.88
CA VAL A 245 3.72 15.95 10.43
C VAL A 245 3.05 16.83 11.50
N CYS A 246 1.88 17.41 11.22
CA CYS A 246 1.12 18.17 12.21
C CYS A 246 0.84 17.32 13.47
N LEU A 247 0.37 16.08 13.30
CA LEU A 247 0.07 15.18 14.41
C LEU A 247 1.29 14.82 15.26
N VAL A 248 2.47 14.66 14.66
CA VAL A 248 3.72 14.40 15.41
C VAL A 248 4.05 15.58 16.34
N PHE A 249 3.78 16.82 15.92
CA PHE A 249 4.05 18.00 16.74
C PHE A 249 2.94 18.33 17.73
N THR A 250 1.70 17.91 17.47
CA THR A 250 0.57 18.18 18.37
C THR A 250 0.37 17.08 19.42
N LEU A 251 0.71 15.83 19.10
CA LEU A 251 0.61 14.72 20.05
C LEU A 251 1.87 14.65 20.92
N GLY A 252 1.69 14.63 22.24
CA GLY A 252 2.78 14.47 23.21
C GLY A 252 3.25 13.02 23.36
N VAL A 253 4.17 12.82 24.30
CA VAL A 253 4.62 11.49 24.73
C VAL A 253 3.45 10.74 25.41
N PRO A 254 3.25 9.44 25.13
CA PRO A 254 3.98 8.57 24.20
C PRO A 254 3.34 8.42 22.80
N TYR A 255 2.27 9.16 22.51
CA TYR A 255 1.46 8.95 21.31
C TYR A 255 2.06 9.54 20.02
N PHE A 256 3.07 10.41 20.11
CA PHE A 256 3.77 10.97 18.94
C PHE A 256 4.40 9.90 18.03
N SER A 257 4.74 8.72 18.59
CA SER A 257 5.37 7.64 17.84
C SER A 257 4.45 6.98 16.82
N LEU A 258 3.14 6.99 17.08
CA LEU A 258 2.14 6.49 16.15
C LEU A 258 2.21 7.28 14.82
N PRO A 259 1.87 8.59 14.75
CA PRO A 259 1.90 9.34 13.50
C PRO A 259 3.31 9.39 12.88
N LEU A 260 4.38 9.37 13.68
CA LEU A 260 5.75 9.27 13.17
C LEU A 260 5.96 7.99 12.33
N PHE A 261 5.42 6.88 12.82
CA PHE A 261 5.53 5.62 12.12
C PHE A 261 4.64 5.58 10.85
N MET A 262 3.45 6.22 10.82
CA MET A 262 2.69 6.42 9.56
C MET A 262 3.36 7.35 8.59
N LEU A 263 4.01 8.41 9.09
CA LEU A 263 4.79 9.32 8.27
C LEU A 263 5.88 8.57 7.52
N SER A 264 6.62 7.69 8.21
CA SER A 264 7.63 6.84 7.58
C SER A 264 7.05 5.99 6.44
N GLN A 265 5.87 5.39 6.64
CA GLN A 265 5.19 4.60 5.62
C GLN A 265 4.74 5.47 4.42
N CYS A 266 4.18 6.64 4.69
CA CYS A 266 3.70 7.54 3.64
C CYS A 266 4.85 8.05 2.78
N LEU A 267 5.99 8.40 3.39
CA LEU A 267 7.20 8.83 2.68
C LEU A 267 7.73 7.73 1.76
N ILE A 268 7.79 6.49 2.24
CA ILE A 268 8.27 5.38 1.41
C ILE A 268 7.34 5.17 0.19
N PHE A 269 6.02 5.18 0.38
CA PHE A 269 5.09 5.05 -0.76
C PHE A 269 5.18 6.25 -1.70
N PHE A 270 5.32 7.46 -1.17
CA PHE A 270 5.51 8.66 -1.98
C PHE A 270 6.74 8.56 -2.86
N ILE A 271 7.91 8.21 -2.31
CA ILE A 271 9.16 8.05 -3.07
C ILE A 271 9.01 7.00 -4.17
N GLN A 272 8.33 5.89 -3.86
CA GLN A 272 8.08 4.82 -4.83
C GLN A 272 7.17 5.27 -5.98
N PHE A 273 6.04 5.92 -5.67
CA PHE A 273 5.12 6.43 -6.69
C PHE A 273 5.72 7.60 -7.47
N LEU A 274 6.53 8.43 -6.83
CA LEU A 274 7.25 9.52 -7.49
C LEU A 274 8.29 8.95 -8.46
N SER A 275 9.07 7.97 -8.03
CA SER A 275 10.03 7.26 -8.87
C SER A 275 9.35 6.62 -10.08
N PHE A 276 8.20 5.97 -9.87
CA PHE A 276 7.37 5.42 -10.95
C PHE A 276 6.86 6.53 -11.89
N TYR A 277 6.31 7.61 -11.35
CA TYR A 277 5.77 8.71 -12.15
C TYR A 277 6.85 9.36 -13.02
N ILE A 278 8.03 9.61 -12.46
CA ILE A 278 9.16 10.17 -13.20
C ILE A 278 9.58 9.21 -14.31
N ARG A 279 9.76 7.92 -14.00
CA ARG A 279 10.18 6.92 -15.00
C ARG A 279 9.17 6.70 -16.11
N SER A 280 7.87 6.69 -15.80
CA SER A 280 6.83 6.38 -16.78
C SER A 280 6.39 7.59 -17.60
N TYR A 281 6.41 8.80 -17.04
CA TYR A 281 5.83 9.97 -17.70
C TYR A 281 6.81 11.13 -17.96
N LYS A 282 7.99 11.15 -17.31
CA LYS A 282 9.00 12.19 -17.51
C LYS A 282 10.31 11.69 -18.10
N SER A 283 10.64 10.41 -17.95
CA SER A 283 11.85 9.86 -18.55
C SER A 283 11.65 9.72 -20.05
N ASN A 284 12.44 10.47 -20.82
CA ASN A 284 12.69 10.16 -22.22
C ASN A 284 13.53 8.89 -22.25
N ALA A 285 12.91 7.73 -22.07
CA ALA A 285 13.62 6.47 -22.14
C ALA A 285 14.23 6.34 -23.54
N VAL A 286 15.56 6.41 -23.60
CA VAL A 286 16.33 6.13 -24.80
C VAL A 286 16.41 4.61 -24.91
N ARG A 287 15.74 4.05 -25.91
CA ARG A 287 15.89 2.65 -26.27
C ARG A 287 17.04 2.56 -27.26
N LEU A 288 18.09 1.83 -26.91
CA LEU A 288 19.12 1.42 -27.87
C LEU A 288 18.56 0.25 -28.68
N VAL A 289 18.34 0.47 -29.96
CA VAL A 289 17.92 -0.56 -30.91
C VAL A 289 19.15 -1.04 -31.65
N LYS A 290 19.42 -2.36 -31.58
CA LYS A 290 20.46 -3.00 -32.39
C LYS A 290 19.93 -3.06 -33.83
N CYS A 291 20.51 -2.30 -34.75
CA CYS A 291 20.22 -2.47 -36.17
C CYS A 291 20.90 -3.76 -36.63
N GLY A 292 20.13 -4.68 -37.23
CA GLY A 292 20.70 -5.91 -37.78
C GLY A 292 21.63 -5.58 -38.94
N GLY A 293 22.93 -5.80 -38.75
CA GLY A 293 23.98 -5.70 -39.76
C GLY A 293 25.00 -6.82 -39.57
N SER A 294 25.50 -7.37 -40.67
CA SER A 294 26.46 -8.48 -40.69
C SER A 294 27.75 -8.15 -39.93
N SER A 295 28.09 -9.04 -38.99
CA SER A 295 29.33 -9.37 -38.26
C SER A 295 30.50 -8.38 -38.05
N GLN A 296 30.58 -7.19 -38.66
CA GLN A 296 31.74 -6.28 -38.49
C GLN A 296 31.42 -4.81 -38.21
N ASP A 297 30.17 -4.34 -38.28
CA ASP A 297 29.80 -2.97 -37.89
C ASP A 297 28.67 -2.94 -36.85
N GLU A 298 29.00 -2.84 -35.56
CA GLU A 298 28.01 -2.67 -34.49
C GLU A 298 27.49 -1.23 -34.43
N HIS A 299 26.45 -0.92 -35.21
CA HIS A 299 25.79 0.39 -35.17
C HIS A 299 24.55 0.39 -34.25
N TRP A 300 24.60 1.19 -33.18
CA TRP A 300 23.51 1.35 -32.22
C TRP A 300 22.70 2.61 -32.52
N LYS A 301 21.38 2.49 -32.74
CA LYS A 301 20.48 3.64 -32.87
C LYS A 301 19.80 3.97 -31.54
N VAL A 302 19.86 5.25 -31.17
CA VAL A 302 19.13 5.84 -30.05
C VAL A 302 17.71 6.21 -30.50
N GLU A 303 16.72 5.42 -30.10
CA GLU A 303 15.30 5.78 -30.29
C GLU A 303 14.73 6.40 -29.02
N ARG A 304 14.06 7.56 -29.17
CA ARG A 304 13.30 8.17 -28.06
C ARG A 304 11.94 7.47 -27.95
N VAL A 305 11.72 6.76 -26.84
CA VAL A 305 10.40 6.21 -26.53
C VAL A 305 9.50 7.36 -26.06
N LYS A 306 8.45 7.67 -26.82
CA LYS A 306 7.42 8.61 -26.36
C LYS A 306 6.67 7.97 -25.19
N ALA A 307 6.60 8.67 -24.06
CA ALA A 307 5.75 8.29 -22.94
C ALA A 307 4.28 8.26 -23.40
N GLN A 308 3.62 7.12 -23.20
CA GLN A 308 2.17 6.96 -23.42
C GLN A 308 1.38 7.41 -22.19
#